data_AF-A0A1B2LQQ1-F1
#
_entry.id   AF-A0A1B2LQQ1-F1
#
_cell.length_a   1.000
_cell.length_b   1.000
_cell.length_c   1.000
_cell.angle_alpha   90.00
_cell.angle_beta   90.00
_cell.angle_gamma   90.00
#
_symmetry.space_group_name_H-M   'P 1'
#
loop_
_entity.id
_entity.type
_entity.pdbx_description
1 polymer ?
#
loop_
_entity_poly.entity_id
_entity_poly.type
_entity_poly.pdbx_seq_one_letter_code
_entity_poly.pdbx_strand_id
1 'polypeptide(L)'
;MTKIKSFGDDSLVVHIGDLFRYNNVPDWSVSLWCQPIQEKKHTRLANLPLLSRGKLLNSTKPQSSRVDRVITFKPGYQISVSTLSVFPELSTFQSVKDKEGIQNAFCFNGENGDLVVLPQLELARAVFLMNSYLCRACLNSKTLPLEFDVRSDPVRNHVDVHVLKTNTFPKSAFNQSGTKQLLAWLLTDQSAMASYQSIYRHYQLNREFKGKLESWRFSFDPPEMNNWQLHVKGRYSGDKAMYLVEEIVGVVFDVDVPSSIAFINPDFFKRDTKDKSARAGFGGVNWLNNEDEFEIDDDQTGSDQNETLALEGDLSWIRFTKPFDVYKQEQVKGSSKLIMNELAEKEAGREVSTDEPHQGGTLPAADVGGKQDITDRERLFASRFKSFDHMLQVLVSKHQCSIINQETLPLPKVGRSQQHQLENGSPRAIRAVRVRYQSNEAVLLEVDTSDGIKMLSTKMIFRSDERDWIEHFTQIRRGVVSKSISWPNDLLDTLFGEQNHVGIHHPKHQGAVVGNIPVESIEGWALRFLQYFT
;
A
#
# COMPACT_ATOMS: atom_id res chain seq x y z
N MET A 1 -3.84 -12.10 -8.95
CA MET A 1 -3.47 -11.95 -7.52
C MET A 1 -2.42 -13.00 -7.21
N THR A 2 -1.45 -12.70 -6.36
CA THR A 2 -0.45 -13.68 -5.94
C THR A 2 -1.10 -14.76 -5.06
N LYS A 3 -0.84 -16.03 -5.38
CA LYS A 3 -1.35 -17.20 -4.64
C LYS A 3 -0.23 -17.84 -3.81
N ILE A 4 -0.57 -18.51 -2.72
CA ILE A 4 0.36 -19.37 -1.98
C ILE A 4 0.03 -20.81 -2.34
N LYS A 5 1.01 -21.55 -2.86
CA LYS A 5 0.86 -22.94 -3.29
C LYS A 5 0.37 -23.81 -2.13
N SER A 6 -0.38 -24.87 -2.46
CA SER A 6 -0.92 -25.85 -1.50
C SER A 6 -1.98 -25.33 -0.51
N PHE A 7 -2.40 -24.06 -0.63
CA PHE A 7 -3.65 -23.58 -0.04
C PHE A 7 -4.76 -23.60 -1.10
N GLY A 8 -5.96 -24.03 -0.72
CA GLY A 8 -7.12 -23.98 -1.60
C GLY A 8 -7.60 -22.55 -1.89
N ASP A 9 -8.28 -22.38 -3.01
CA ASP A 9 -8.95 -21.12 -3.36
C ASP A 9 -9.96 -20.70 -2.28
N ASP A 10 -10.06 -19.39 -2.06
CA ASP A 10 -10.99 -18.77 -1.10
C ASP A 10 -10.88 -19.35 0.34
N SER A 11 -9.68 -19.72 0.79
CA SER A 11 -9.44 -20.27 2.13
C SER A 11 -9.42 -19.18 3.21
N LEU A 12 -10.42 -19.14 4.08
CA LEU A 12 -10.54 -18.14 5.15
C LEU A 12 -9.50 -18.35 6.25
N VAL A 13 -8.63 -17.38 6.51
CA VAL A 13 -7.68 -17.42 7.63
C VAL A 13 -8.41 -17.27 8.96
N VAL A 14 -8.32 -18.30 9.81
CA VAL A 14 -8.96 -18.35 11.13
C VAL A 14 -7.97 -18.47 12.28
N HIS A 15 -6.66 -18.50 12.01
CA HIS A 15 -5.62 -18.40 13.04
C HIS A 15 -4.27 -18.11 12.38
N ILE A 16 -3.56 -17.12 12.92
CA ILE A 16 -2.14 -16.88 12.67
C ILE A 16 -1.44 -17.04 14.02
N GLY A 17 -0.48 -17.96 14.10
CA GLY A 17 0.08 -18.43 15.37
C GLY A 17 1.57 -18.19 15.53
N ASP A 18 2.17 -18.99 16.40
CA ASP A 18 3.60 -18.92 16.74
C ASP A 18 4.46 -19.09 15.48
N LEU A 19 5.58 -18.35 15.45
CA LEU A 19 6.63 -18.53 14.47
C LEU A 19 7.48 -19.72 14.86
N PHE A 20 8.00 -20.46 13.88
CA PHE A 20 8.86 -21.60 14.14
C PHE A 20 9.81 -21.90 13.00
N ARG A 21 10.88 -22.65 13.31
CA ARG A 21 11.74 -23.30 12.33
C ARG A 21 12.33 -24.59 12.90
N TYR A 22 12.80 -25.45 12.02
CA TYR A 22 13.53 -26.65 12.41
C TYR A 22 15.04 -26.41 12.32
N ASN A 23 15.82 -27.04 13.20
CA ASN A 23 17.28 -27.00 13.13
C ASN A 23 17.76 -27.33 11.70
N ASN A 24 18.67 -26.50 11.18
CA ASN A 24 19.22 -26.53 9.81
C ASN A 24 18.32 -25.99 8.70
N VAL A 25 17.11 -25.48 9.01
CA VAL A 25 16.31 -24.68 8.08
C VAL A 25 16.48 -23.21 8.48
N PRO A 26 17.09 -22.36 7.63
CA PRO A 26 17.34 -20.96 7.99
C PRO A 26 16.04 -20.15 8.09
N ASP A 27 15.08 -20.47 7.23
CA ASP A 27 13.84 -19.71 7.08
C ASP A 27 12.81 -20.02 8.16
N TRP A 28 12.15 -18.96 8.61
CA TRP A 28 11.09 -19.02 9.59
C TRP A 28 9.73 -19.23 8.93
N SER A 29 8.91 -20.05 9.56
CA SER A 29 7.51 -20.28 9.22
C SER A 29 6.59 -19.66 10.26
N VAL A 30 5.37 -19.33 9.85
CA VAL A 30 4.27 -18.91 10.72
C VAL A 30 3.17 -19.96 10.67
N SER A 31 2.67 -20.36 11.85
CA SER A 31 1.53 -21.29 11.94
C SER A 31 0.28 -20.62 11.37
N LEU A 32 -0.46 -21.33 10.51
CA LEU A 32 -1.58 -20.77 9.77
C LEU A 32 -2.71 -21.80 9.65
N TRP A 33 -3.89 -21.51 10.18
CA TRP A 33 -5.06 -22.36 10.02
C TRP A 33 -6.15 -21.63 9.24
N CYS A 34 -6.80 -22.36 8.34
CA CYS A 34 -7.86 -21.82 7.51
C CYS A 34 -9.16 -22.65 7.61
N GLN A 35 -10.24 -22.06 7.11
CA GLN A 35 -11.54 -22.68 6.90
C GLN A 35 -11.91 -22.58 5.40
N PRO A 36 -12.19 -23.71 4.71
CA PRO A 36 -12.13 -25.09 5.21
C PRO A 36 -10.72 -25.50 5.63
N ILE A 37 -10.61 -26.60 6.39
CA ILE A 37 -9.32 -27.10 6.90
C ILE A 37 -8.41 -27.44 5.72
N GLN A 38 -7.16 -26.98 5.80
CA GLN A 38 -6.13 -27.19 4.79
C GLN A 38 -5.13 -28.26 5.25
N GLU A 39 -4.54 -28.99 4.30
CA GLU A 39 -3.46 -29.94 4.60
C GLU A 39 -2.21 -29.19 5.09
N LYS A 40 -1.84 -28.11 4.40
CA LYS A 40 -0.77 -27.19 4.80
C LYS A 40 -1.26 -26.30 5.95
N LYS A 41 -0.52 -26.27 7.05
CA LYS A 41 -0.87 -25.57 8.31
C LYS A 41 0.11 -24.46 8.70
N HIS A 42 0.94 -24.04 7.76
CA HIS A 42 1.93 -22.99 7.94
C HIS A 42 2.33 -22.44 6.58
N THR A 43 2.95 -21.26 6.58
CA THR A 43 3.66 -20.71 5.42
C THR A 43 4.90 -19.98 5.92
N ARG A 44 5.77 -19.50 5.03
CA ARG A 44 6.95 -18.70 5.42
C ARG A 44 6.55 -17.38 6.06
N LEU A 45 7.35 -16.92 7.01
CA LEU A 45 7.24 -15.58 7.59
C LEU A 45 7.31 -14.50 6.50
N ALA A 46 8.07 -14.74 5.43
CA ALA A 46 8.15 -13.88 4.26
C ALA A 46 6.78 -13.63 3.56
N ASN A 47 5.79 -14.50 3.77
CA ASN A 47 4.44 -14.38 3.23
C ASN A 47 3.47 -13.65 4.16
N LEU A 48 3.90 -13.26 5.37
CA LEU A 48 3.07 -12.54 6.34
C LEU A 48 2.36 -11.30 5.78
N PRO A 49 2.92 -10.50 4.84
CA PRO A 49 2.21 -9.34 4.27
C PRO A 49 0.87 -9.71 3.61
N LEU A 50 0.73 -10.96 3.15
CA LEU A 50 -0.47 -11.49 2.50
C LEU A 50 -1.51 -12.04 3.49
N LEU A 51 -1.19 -12.10 4.78
CA LEU A 51 -2.00 -12.73 5.81
C LEU A 51 -2.64 -11.69 6.72
N SER A 52 -3.91 -11.88 7.07
CA SER A 52 -4.60 -11.23 8.18
C SER A 52 -5.75 -12.14 8.60
N ARG A 53 -6.25 -12.00 9.83
CA ARG A 53 -7.39 -12.79 10.27
C ARG A 53 -8.63 -12.37 9.47
N GLY A 54 -9.46 -13.35 9.07
CA GLY A 54 -10.68 -13.07 8.31
C GLY A 54 -10.46 -12.85 6.80
N LYS A 55 -9.20 -12.88 6.34
CA LYS A 55 -8.84 -12.78 4.92
C LYS A 55 -8.99 -14.12 4.21
N LEU A 56 -9.46 -14.15 2.95
CA LEU A 56 -9.40 -15.38 2.14
C LEU A 56 -8.06 -15.44 1.40
N LEU A 57 -7.33 -16.53 1.56
CA LEU A 57 -6.16 -16.84 0.75
C LEU A 57 -6.60 -17.31 -0.63
N ASN A 58 -5.74 -17.08 -1.63
CA ASN A 58 -5.95 -17.50 -3.00
C ASN A 58 -7.34 -17.06 -3.52
N SER A 59 -7.71 -15.82 -3.20
CA SER A 59 -9.03 -15.28 -3.49
C SER A 59 -9.31 -15.27 -5.00
N THR A 60 -10.43 -15.87 -5.40
CA THR A 60 -10.86 -15.89 -6.82
C THR A 60 -11.49 -14.58 -7.26
N LYS A 61 -11.85 -13.73 -6.30
CA LYS A 61 -12.45 -12.41 -6.51
C LYS A 61 -11.71 -11.33 -5.72
N PRO A 62 -11.75 -10.06 -6.17
CA PRO A 62 -11.29 -8.93 -5.36
C PRO A 62 -11.99 -8.93 -4.01
N GLN A 63 -11.23 -8.80 -2.93
CA GLN A 63 -11.77 -8.71 -1.58
C GLN A 63 -12.06 -7.26 -1.25
N SER A 64 -13.19 -7.03 -0.59
CA SER A 64 -13.49 -5.70 -0.07
C SER A 64 -12.50 -5.35 1.04
N SER A 65 -11.92 -4.17 0.93
CA SER A 65 -11.09 -3.51 1.92
C SER A 65 -11.92 -2.56 2.82
N ARG A 66 -13.25 -2.71 2.82
CA ARG A 66 -14.16 -1.86 3.60
C ARG A 66 -13.74 -1.78 5.07
N VAL A 67 -13.54 -0.55 5.52
CA VAL A 67 -13.21 -0.23 6.92
C VAL A 67 -14.49 -0.17 7.73
N ASP A 68 -14.54 -0.85 8.87
CA ASP A 68 -15.67 -0.79 9.79
C ASP A 68 -15.44 0.18 10.96
N ARG A 69 -14.17 0.44 11.31
CA ARG A 69 -13.79 1.31 12.41
C ARG A 69 -12.47 2.03 12.16
N VAL A 70 -12.39 3.26 12.65
CA VAL A 70 -11.14 4.02 12.78
C VAL A 70 -10.80 4.12 14.26
N ILE A 71 -9.59 3.71 14.63
CA ILE A 71 -9.05 3.82 15.99
C ILE A 71 -8.05 4.97 15.99
N THR A 72 -8.26 5.98 16.84
CA THR A 72 -7.34 7.11 17.00
C THR A 72 -6.59 7.00 18.31
N PHE A 73 -5.26 6.98 18.27
CA PHE A 73 -4.41 7.02 19.46
C PHE A 73 -4.20 8.46 19.91
N LYS A 74 -4.96 8.93 20.90
CA LYS A 74 -4.80 10.30 21.43
C LYS A 74 -3.52 10.44 22.26
N PRO A 75 -2.93 11.64 22.36
CA PRO A 75 -1.76 11.86 23.21
C PRO A 75 -2.00 11.37 24.64
N GLY A 76 -1.05 10.62 25.19
CA GLY A 76 -1.18 10.00 26.52
C GLY A 76 -2.01 8.71 26.56
N TYR A 77 -2.33 8.12 25.40
CA TYR A 77 -2.97 6.80 25.33
C TYR A 77 -2.23 5.77 26.18
N GLN A 78 -2.97 4.79 26.70
CA GLN A 78 -2.42 3.71 27.52
C GLN A 78 -2.69 2.38 26.82
N ILE A 79 -1.63 1.60 26.59
CA ILE A 79 -1.71 0.24 26.08
C ILE A 79 -1.26 -0.71 27.19
N SER A 80 -2.03 -1.75 27.41
CA SER A 80 -1.65 -2.88 28.25
C SER A 80 -1.32 -4.10 27.38
N VAL A 81 -0.36 -4.91 27.81
CA VAL A 81 -0.03 -6.18 27.14
C VAL A 81 -0.88 -7.28 27.76
N SER A 82 -1.51 -8.09 26.91
CA SER A 82 -2.29 -9.26 27.31
C SER A 82 -2.22 -10.33 26.21
N THR A 83 -3.14 -11.29 26.24
CA THR A 83 -3.32 -12.31 25.21
C THR A 83 -4.71 -12.21 24.59
N LEU A 84 -4.91 -12.80 23.41
CA LEU A 84 -6.20 -12.75 22.72
C LEU A 84 -7.33 -13.43 23.53
N SER A 85 -7.01 -14.30 24.49
CA SER A 85 -8.00 -14.96 25.35
C SER A 85 -8.86 -14.02 26.18
N VAL A 86 -8.50 -12.73 26.30
CA VAL A 86 -9.38 -11.72 26.90
C VAL A 86 -10.68 -11.54 26.12
N PHE A 87 -10.65 -11.78 24.80
CA PHE A 87 -11.83 -11.74 23.96
C PHE A 87 -12.60 -13.07 24.08
N PRO A 88 -13.86 -13.08 24.56
CA PRO A 88 -14.55 -14.33 24.92
C PRO A 88 -14.92 -15.22 23.73
N GLU A 89 -15.15 -14.61 22.57
CA GLU A 89 -15.76 -15.21 21.38
C GLU A 89 -14.73 -15.37 20.23
N LEU A 90 -13.49 -15.73 20.53
CA LEU A 90 -12.43 -15.87 19.49
C LEU A 90 -12.84 -16.83 18.36
N SER A 91 -13.43 -17.97 18.71
CA SER A 91 -13.94 -18.94 17.76
C SER A 91 -14.99 -19.83 18.43
N THR A 92 -15.91 -20.37 17.62
CA THR A 92 -16.82 -21.45 18.04
C THR A 92 -16.12 -22.80 18.12
N PHE A 93 -14.94 -22.96 17.50
CA PHE A 93 -14.14 -24.18 17.56
C PHE A 93 -13.11 -24.09 18.68
N GLN A 94 -13.20 -25.00 19.65
CA GLN A 94 -12.31 -25.02 20.82
C GLN A 94 -10.83 -25.10 20.43
N SER A 95 -10.49 -25.91 19.42
CA SER A 95 -9.12 -26.04 18.93
C SER A 95 -8.52 -24.72 18.45
N VAL A 96 -9.31 -23.91 17.74
CA VAL A 96 -8.91 -22.57 17.27
C VAL A 96 -8.80 -21.63 18.47
N LYS A 97 -9.80 -21.62 19.35
CA LYS A 97 -9.82 -20.80 20.55
C LYS A 97 -8.58 -21.00 21.43
N ASP A 98 -8.15 -22.24 21.63
CA ASP A 98 -6.98 -22.57 22.44
C ASP A 98 -5.68 -22.06 21.82
N LYS A 99 -5.51 -22.16 20.50
CA LYS A 99 -4.29 -21.72 19.81
C LYS A 99 -4.24 -20.23 19.56
N GLU A 100 -5.40 -19.62 19.32
CA GLU A 100 -5.53 -18.19 19.14
C GLU A 100 -5.43 -17.45 20.47
N GLY A 101 -6.09 -17.95 21.51
CA GLY A 101 -6.19 -17.27 22.81
C GLY A 101 -4.84 -17.02 23.49
N ILE A 102 -3.82 -17.83 23.18
CA ILE A 102 -2.47 -17.66 23.73
C ILE A 102 -1.63 -16.61 22.99
N GLN A 103 -2.05 -16.13 21.81
CA GLN A 103 -1.32 -15.14 21.03
C GLN A 103 -1.34 -13.78 21.73
N ASN A 104 -0.23 -13.03 21.61
CA ASN A 104 -0.06 -11.76 22.30
C ASN A 104 -0.91 -10.64 21.68
N ALA A 105 -1.45 -9.78 22.54
CA ALA A 105 -2.29 -8.65 22.16
C ALA A 105 -1.94 -7.38 22.94
N PHE A 106 -2.27 -6.24 22.33
CA PHE A 106 -2.35 -4.94 22.97
C PHE A 106 -3.82 -4.65 23.29
N CYS A 107 -4.09 -4.22 24.52
CA CYS A 107 -5.42 -3.90 24.99
C CYS A 107 -5.49 -2.44 25.46
N PHE A 108 -6.49 -1.70 24.98
CA PHE A 108 -6.70 -0.29 25.31
C PHE A 108 -8.18 0.09 25.20
N ASN A 109 -8.58 1.14 25.89
CA ASN A 109 -9.96 1.62 25.83
C ASN A 109 -10.22 2.35 24.52
N GLY A 110 -11.23 1.90 23.79
CA GLY A 110 -11.74 2.55 22.60
C GLY A 110 -12.56 3.79 22.92
N GLU A 111 -12.76 4.64 21.91
CA GLU A 111 -13.53 5.88 22.07
C GLU A 111 -15.01 5.65 22.40
N ASN A 112 -15.54 4.46 22.10
CA ASN A 112 -16.92 4.07 22.38
C ASN A 112 -17.10 3.49 23.79
N GLY A 113 -16.04 3.49 24.62
CA GLY A 113 -16.04 2.90 25.97
C GLY A 113 -15.83 1.39 26.00
N ASP A 114 -15.57 0.77 24.85
CA ASP A 114 -15.28 -0.65 24.69
C ASP A 114 -13.79 -0.96 24.84
N LEU A 115 -13.44 -2.20 25.20
CA LEU A 115 -12.05 -2.66 25.21
C LEU A 115 -11.63 -3.10 23.81
N VAL A 116 -10.66 -2.41 23.21
CA VAL A 116 -10.07 -2.82 21.94
C VAL A 116 -8.96 -3.83 22.20
N VAL A 117 -9.01 -4.96 21.49
CA VAL A 117 -8.03 -6.04 21.54
C VAL A 117 -7.35 -6.12 20.17
N LEU A 118 -6.06 -5.76 20.13
CA LEU A 118 -5.26 -5.66 18.91
C LEU A 118 -4.13 -6.71 18.94
N PRO A 119 -4.13 -7.73 18.04
CA PRO A 119 -3.02 -8.68 17.96
C PRO A 119 -1.68 -7.95 17.69
N GLN A 120 -0.63 -8.29 18.45
CA GLN A 120 0.67 -7.62 18.27
C GLN A 120 1.25 -7.88 16.88
N LEU A 121 1.11 -9.11 16.37
CA LEU A 121 1.59 -9.48 15.02
C LEU A 121 0.88 -8.67 13.93
N GLU A 122 -0.41 -8.39 14.10
CA GLU A 122 -1.19 -7.60 13.13
C GLU A 122 -0.72 -6.14 13.10
N LEU A 123 -0.46 -5.54 14.28
CA LEU A 123 0.11 -4.19 14.33
C LEU A 123 1.50 -4.14 13.67
N ALA A 124 2.37 -5.10 13.96
CA ALA A 124 3.69 -5.18 13.34
C ALA A 124 3.60 -5.39 11.81
N ARG A 125 2.69 -6.23 11.33
CA ARG A 125 2.43 -6.44 9.90
C ARG A 125 1.96 -5.17 9.20
N ALA A 126 1.07 -4.43 9.84
CA ALA A 126 0.53 -3.20 9.29
C ALA A 126 1.58 -2.10 9.17
N VAL A 127 2.46 -1.99 10.17
CA VAL A 127 3.41 -0.87 10.33
C VAL A 127 4.78 -1.17 9.73
N PHE A 128 5.36 -2.34 9.98
CA PHE A 128 6.76 -2.65 9.65
C PHE A 128 6.94 -3.85 8.71
N LEU A 129 6.21 -4.95 8.93
CA LEU A 129 6.38 -6.20 8.18
C LEU A 129 5.58 -6.15 6.88
N MET A 130 5.83 -5.11 6.09
CA MET A 130 5.03 -4.73 4.93
C MET A 130 5.39 -5.51 3.67
N ASN A 131 6.59 -6.11 3.61
CA ASN A 131 7.03 -6.95 2.50
C ASN A 131 7.90 -8.12 2.99
N SER A 132 8.16 -9.09 2.11
CA SER A 132 8.93 -10.29 2.44
C SER A 132 10.31 -9.97 3.00
N TYR A 133 11.03 -9.01 2.42
CA TYR A 133 12.33 -8.57 2.91
C TYR A 133 12.26 -8.11 4.37
N LEU A 134 11.34 -7.20 4.73
CA LEU A 134 11.26 -6.70 6.10
C LEU A 134 10.74 -7.75 7.09
N CYS A 135 10.03 -8.76 6.61
CA CYS A 135 9.66 -9.95 7.39
C CYS A 135 10.88 -10.82 7.72
N ARG A 136 11.83 -10.98 6.79
CA ARG A 136 13.06 -11.75 7.03
C ARG A 136 14.06 -10.95 7.87
N ALA A 137 14.24 -9.66 7.54
CA ALA A 137 15.18 -8.77 8.20
C ALA A 137 14.86 -8.52 9.69
N CYS A 138 13.59 -8.62 10.11
CA CYS A 138 13.21 -8.31 11.50
C CYS A 138 13.76 -9.31 12.52
N LEU A 139 14.21 -10.48 12.06
CA LEU A 139 14.86 -11.50 12.89
C LEU A 139 16.39 -11.36 12.93
N ASN A 140 16.92 -10.20 12.54
CA ASN A 140 18.34 -9.86 12.69
C ASN A 140 18.55 -8.34 12.88
N SER A 141 19.09 -7.95 14.05
CA SER A 141 19.39 -6.53 14.34
C SER A 141 20.40 -5.86 13.40
N LYS A 142 21.20 -6.61 12.64
CA LYS A 142 22.26 -6.09 11.79
C LYS A 142 21.89 -5.94 10.32
N THR A 143 20.76 -6.51 9.86
CA THR A 143 20.42 -6.51 8.43
C THR A 143 20.27 -5.09 7.88
N LEU A 144 19.38 -4.26 8.44
CA LEU A 144 19.18 -2.90 7.93
C LEU A 144 20.46 -2.03 8.02
N PRO A 145 21.19 -1.97 9.15
CA PRO A 145 22.42 -1.18 9.24
C PRO A 145 23.57 -1.63 8.31
N LEU A 146 23.58 -2.91 7.88
CA LEU A 146 24.58 -3.43 6.94
C LEU A 146 24.21 -3.22 5.47
N GLU A 147 22.97 -2.83 5.19
CA GLU A 147 22.45 -2.69 3.84
C GLU A 147 22.08 -1.25 3.47
N PHE A 148 21.84 -0.39 4.47
CA PHE A 148 21.50 1.02 4.31
C PHE A 148 22.43 1.88 5.17
N ASP A 149 23.23 2.73 4.50
CA ASP A 149 24.02 3.77 5.16
C ASP A 149 23.26 5.10 5.12
N VAL A 150 22.77 5.54 6.28
CA VAL A 150 21.88 6.70 6.45
C VAL A 150 22.69 7.92 6.89
N ARG A 151 22.67 8.98 6.08
CA ARG A 151 23.43 10.22 6.30
C ARG A 151 22.50 11.42 6.32
N SER A 152 22.40 12.06 7.48
CA SER A 152 21.55 13.24 7.65
C SER A 152 22.29 14.53 7.31
N ASP A 153 21.61 15.44 6.62
CA ASP A 153 21.98 16.84 6.43
C ASP A 153 20.92 17.73 7.13
N PRO A 154 21.14 18.08 8.41
CA PRO A 154 20.18 18.87 9.18
C PRO A 154 19.97 20.29 8.61
N VAL A 155 20.96 20.85 7.90
CA VAL A 155 20.87 22.22 7.36
C VAL A 155 19.86 22.28 6.22
N ARG A 156 19.82 21.24 5.38
CA ARG A 156 18.86 21.12 4.28
C ARG A 156 17.56 20.43 4.69
N ASN A 157 17.45 19.97 5.93
CA ASN A 157 16.40 19.05 6.39
C ASN A 157 16.25 17.85 5.42
N HIS A 158 17.40 17.24 5.10
CA HIS A 158 17.53 16.21 4.07
C HIS A 158 18.25 14.98 4.61
N VAL A 159 17.96 13.81 4.05
CA VAL A 159 18.70 12.57 4.34
C VAL A 159 19.07 11.84 3.05
N ASP A 160 20.35 11.50 2.93
CA ASP A 160 20.86 10.58 1.93
C ASP A 160 20.89 9.15 2.51
N VAL A 161 20.19 8.23 1.87
CA VAL A 161 20.21 6.80 2.19
C VAL A 161 20.97 6.07 1.09
N HIS A 162 22.22 5.70 1.36
CA HIS A 162 23.03 4.91 0.46
C HIS A 162 22.64 3.42 0.58
N VAL A 163 22.02 2.89 -0.47
CA VAL A 163 21.68 1.47 -0.58
C VAL A 163 22.93 0.71 -1.02
N LEU A 164 23.46 -0.12 -0.12
CA LEU A 164 24.74 -0.79 -0.31
C LEU A 164 24.63 -1.96 -1.31
N LYS A 165 25.75 -2.34 -1.93
CA LYS A 165 25.76 -3.42 -2.95
C LYS A 165 25.38 -4.80 -2.42
N THR A 166 25.53 -5.00 -1.11
CA THR A 166 25.18 -6.24 -0.41
C THR A 166 23.71 -6.34 -0.06
N ASN A 167 22.92 -5.31 -0.36
CA ASN A 167 21.51 -5.25 -0.03
C ASN A 167 20.70 -6.30 -0.80
N THR A 168 19.78 -6.96 -0.09
CA THR A 168 18.84 -7.93 -0.68
C THR A 168 17.42 -7.38 -0.79
N PHE A 169 17.24 -6.08 -0.52
CA PHE A 169 15.98 -5.39 -0.78
C PHE A 169 15.78 -5.24 -2.30
N PRO A 170 14.62 -5.63 -2.86
CA PRO A 170 14.40 -5.57 -4.30
C PRO A 170 14.53 -4.14 -4.85
N LYS A 171 15.37 -3.93 -5.86
CA LYS A 171 15.50 -2.61 -6.49
C LYS A 171 14.18 -2.13 -7.09
N SER A 172 13.38 -3.06 -7.60
CA SER A 172 12.05 -2.80 -8.12
C SER A 172 11.07 -2.28 -7.05
N ALA A 173 11.24 -2.66 -5.78
CA ALA A 173 10.39 -2.22 -4.66
C ALA A 173 10.54 -0.72 -4.35
N PHE A 174 11.67 -0.08 -4.67
CA PHE A 174 11.81 1.39 -4.58
C PHE A 174 10.92 2.16 -5.58
N ASN A 175 10.32 1.48 -6.56
CA ASN A 175 9.33 2.08 -7.45
C ASN A 175 7.92 2.11 -6.82
N GLN A 176 7.68 1.31 -5.77
CA GLN A 176 6.41 1.30 -5.05
C GLN A 176 6.41 2.47 -4.05
N SER A 177 5.50 3.44 -4.23
CA SER A 177 5.51 4.67 -3.42
C SER A 177 5.36 4.39 -1.92
N GLY A 178 4.40 3.54 -1.52
CA GLY A 178 4.15 3.30 -0.09
C GLY A 178 5.29 2.55 0.59
N THR A 179 5.82 1.52 -0.07
CA THR A 179 7.00 0.78 0.40
C THR A 179 8.20 1.71 0.60
N LYS A 180 8.48 2.56 -0.39
CA LYS A 180 9.59 3.52 -0.32
C LYS A 180 9.39 4.58 0.78
N GLN A 181 8.17 5.09 0.96
CA GLN A 181 7.84 6.07 2.01
C GLN A 181 8.05 5.47 3.42
N LEU A 182 7.53 4.27 3.67
CA LEU A 182 7.69 3.62 4.98
C LEU A 182 9.13 3.22 5.25
N LEU A 183 9.85 2.70 4.25
CA LEU A 183 11.27 2.39 4.42
C LEU A 183 12.05 3.66 4.77
N ALA A 184 11.74 4.79 4.11
CA ALA A 184 12.38 6.07 4.42
C ALA A 184 12.08 6.54 5.86
N TRP A 185 10.82 6.46 6.30
CA TRP A 185 10.46 6.76 7.68
C TRP A 185 11.17 5.81 8.67
N LEU A 186 11.10 4.50 8.45
CA LEU A 186 11.75 3.49 9.31
C LEU A 186 13.25 3.75 9.47
N LEU A 187 13.94 4.11 8.39
CA LEU A 187 15.40 4.34 8.40
C LEU A 187 15.81 5.69 9.00
N THR A 188 14.90 6.65 9.10
CA THR A 188 15.21 8.02 9.55
C THR A 188 14.64 8.38 10.92
N ASP A 189 13.65 7.62 11.41
CA ASP A 189 13.04 7.80 12.71
C ASP A 189 13.63 6.81 13.74
N GLN A 190 14.24 7.36 14.80
CA GLN A 190 14.87 6.55 15.85
C GLN A 190 13.86 5.71 16.65
N SER A 191 12.66 6.22 16.89
CA SER A 191 11.59 5.53 17.62
C SER A 191 11.06 4.36 16.79
N ALA A 192 10.84 4.59 15.49
CA ALA A 192 10.44 3.56 14.54
C ALA A 192 11.49 2.45 14.43
N MET A 193 12.77 2.81 14.28
CA MET A 193 13.88 1.85 14.22
C MET A 193 14.02 1.05 15.52
N ALA A 194 13.93 1.71 16.67
CA ALA A 194 14.00 1.03 17.98
C ALA A 194 12.85 0.05 18.16
N SER A 195 11.64 0.43 17.74
CA SER A 195 10.47 -0.45 17.74
C SER A 195 10.66 -1.65 16.80
N TYR A 196 11.12 -1.44 15.57
CA TYR A 196 11.40 -2.54 14.65
C TYR A 196 12.48 -3.49 15.19
N GLN A 197 13.57 -2.96 15.75
CA GLN A 197 14.64 -3.76 16.35
C GLN A 197 14.20 -4.50 17.63
N SER A 198 13.15 -4.02 18.31
CA SER A 198 12.58 -4.72 19.47
C SER A 198 12.03 -6.10 19.10
N ILE A 199 11.58 -6.31 17.85
CA ILE A 199 11.14 -7.62 17.34
C ILE A 199 12.24 -8.66 17.55
N TYR A 200 13.46 -8.39 17.07
CA TYR A 200 14.60 -9.28 17.26
C TYR A 200 14.95 -9.45 18.75
N ARG A 201 14.89 -8.37 19.54
CA ARG A 201 15.17 -8.43 20.99
C ARG A 201 14.20 -9.38 21.70
N HIS A 202 12.91 -9.26 21.43
CA HIS A 202 11.86 -10.11 22.00
C HIS A 202 11.99 -11.56 21.54
N TYR A 203 12.34 -11.79 20.27
CA TYR A 203 12.68 -13.11 19.77
C TYR A 203 13.85 -13.72 20.55
N GLN A 204 14.94 -12.97 20.75
CA GLN A 204 16.11 -13.48 21.48
C GLN A 204 15.79 -13.86 22.93
N LEU A 205 14.91 -13.09 23.59
CA LEU A 205 14.54 -13.30 24.99
C LEU A 205 13.52 -14.42 25.20
N ASN A 206 12.57 -14.57 24.27
CA ASN A 206 11.36 -15.36 24.48
C ASN A 206 11.23 -16.57 23.53
N ARG A 207 12.27 -16.91 22.76
CA ARG A 207 12.27 -18.13 21.95
C ARG A 207 12.31 -19.38 22.83
N GLU A 208 11.64 -20.42 22.36
CA GLU A 208 11.56 -21.73 23.01
C GLU A 208 12.18 -22.81 22.12
N PHE A 209 12.75 -23.84 22.74
CA PHE A 209 13.31 -24.99 22.04
C PHE A 209 12.64 -26.27 22.52
N LYS A 210 12.11 -27.04 21.56
CA LYS A 210 11.60 -28.39 21.77
C LYS A 210 12.32 -29.36 20.85
N GLY A 211 13.46 -29.88 21.31
CA GLY A 211 14.33 -30.73 20.50
C GLY A 211 14.90 -29.97 19.31
N LYS A 212 14.49 -30.34 18.08
CA LYS A 212 14.91 -29.66 16.84
C LYS A 212 14.00 -28.50 16.44
N LEU A 213 12.89 -28.29 17.15
CA LEU A 213 11.95 -27.21 16.87
C LEU A 213 12.35 -25.99 17.71
N GLU A 214 12.65 -24.90 17.03
CA GLU A 214 12.71 -23.57 17.63
C GLU A 214 11.37 -22.86 17.34
N SER A 215 10.74 -22.32 18.36
CA SER A 215 9.47 -21.59 18.23
C SER A 215 9.49 -20.29 19.01
N TRP A 216 8.71 -19.33 18.57
CA TRP A 216 8.59 -18.04 19.22
C TRP A 216 7.19 -17.49 19.04
N ARG A 217 6.57 -17.08 20.16
CA ARG A 217 5.33 -16.32 20.13
C ARG A 217 5.65 -14.84 19.91
N PHE A 218 5.17 -14.31 18.79
CA PHE A 218 5.49 -12.95 18.38
C PHE A 218 5.19 -11.92 19.48
N SER A 219 6.15 -11.05 19.73
CA SER A 219 5.94 -9.83 20.52
C SER A 219 6.94 -8.76 20.13
N PHE A 220 6.60 -7.51 20.40
CA PHE A 220 7.49 -6.37 20.18
C PHE A 220 7.03 -5.16 20.99
N ASP A 221 7.88 -4.14 21.08
CA ASP A 221 7.54 -2.83 21.64
C ASP A 221 7.06 -1.93 20.48
N PRO A 222 5.80 -1.47 20.45
CA PRO A 222 5.30 -0.59 19.38
C PRO A 222 5.95 0.81 19.47
N PRO A 223 6.04 1.55 18.36
CA PRO A 223 6.53 2.93 18.43
C PRO A 223 5.51 3.81 19.16
N GLU A 224 5.90 5.05 19.48
CA GLU A 224 4.93 6.04 19.93
C GLU A 224 3.96 6.38 18.79
N MET A 225 2.66 6.22 19.03
CA MET A 225 1.61 6.35 18.01
C MET A 225 0.70 7.55 18.26
N ASN A 226 1.19 8.60 18.91
CA ASN A 226 0.37 9.78 19.20
C ASN A 226 -0.24 10.36 17.91
N ASN A 227 -1.55 10.58 17.95
CA ASN A 227 -2.41 11.02 16.85
C ASN A 227 -2.46 10.10 15.62
N TRP A 228 -1.92 8.88 15.69
CA TRP A 228 -2.07 7.93 14.60
C TRP A 228 -3.51 7.45 14.51
N GLN A 229 -3.91 7.08 13.29
CA GLN A 229 -5.19 6.45 13.05
C GLN A 229 -4.99 5.07 12.42
N LEU A 230 -5.57 4.03 13.00
CA LEU A 230 -5.67 2.71 12.40
C LEU A 230 -7.06 2.55 11.80
N HIS A 231 -7.09 2.26 10.50
CA HIS A 231 -8.30 1.88 9.79
C HIS A 231 -8.36 0.37 9.77
N VAL A 232 -9.34 -0.18 10.48
CA VAL A 232 -9.39 -1.61 10.79
C VAL A 232 -10.66 -2.26 10.27
N LYS A 233 -10.60 -3.60 10.25
CA LYS A 233 -11.73 -4.51 10.23
C LYS A 233 -11.68 -5.39 11.47
N GLY A 234 -12.85 -5.72 11.99
CA GLY A 234 -12.93 -6.57 13.15
C GLY A 234 -14.35 -6.91 13.52
N ARG A 235 -14.54 -7.23 14.80
CA ARG A 235 -15.86 -7.58 15.31
C ARG A 235 -15.98 -7.29 16.79
N TYR A 236 -17.20 -6.97 17.18
CA TYR A 236 -17.59 -6.82 18.58
C TYR A 236 -17.86 -8.19 19.21
N SER A 237 -17.66 -8.29 20.52
CA SER A 237 -18.28 -9.34 21.34
C SER A 237 -19.80 -9.22 21.30
N GLY A 238 -20.53 -10.29 21.62
CA GLY A 238 -22.00 -10.30 21.60
C GLY A 238 -22.65 -9.20 22.45
N ASP A 239 -22.00 -8.81 23.56
CA ASP A 239 -22.42 -7.72 24.45
C ASP A 239 -21.91 -6.32 24.04
N LYS A 240 -21.09 -6.24 22.98
CA LYS A 240 -20.40 -5.04 22.48
C LYS A 240 -19.44 -4.37 23.48
N ALA A 241 -19.06 -5.05 24.55
CA ALA A 241 -18.09 -4.54 25.51
C ALA A 241 -16.64 -4.58 24.99
N MET A 242 -16.36 -5.42 23.99
CA MET A 242 -15.02 -5.58 23.43
C MET A 242 -15.04 -5.54 21.90
N TYR A 243 -13.94 -5.13 21.31
CA TYR A 243 -13.72 -5.11 19.88
C TYR A 243 -12.39 -5.78 19.52
N LEU A 244 -12.45 -6.90 18.80
CA LEU A 244 -11.27 -7.58 18.27
C LEU A 244 -10.90 -7.02 16.91
N VAL A 245 -9.68 -6.52 16.77
CA VAL A 245 -9.09 -6.17 15.47
C VAL A 245 -8.65 -7.45 14.77
N GLU A 246 -9.15 -7.69 13.56
CA GLU A 246 -8.79 -8.85 12.73
C GLU A 246 -7.82 -8.47 11.60
N GLU A 247 -7.98 -7.26 11.04
CA GLU A 247 -7.11 -6.71 10.01
C GLU A 247 -6.98 -5.19 10.16
N ILE A 248 -5.77 -4.66 10.04
CA ILE A 248 -5.49 -3.26 9.77
C ILE A 248 -5.36 -3.09 8.25
N VAL A 249 -6.31 -2.38 7.68
CA VAL A 249 -6.40 -2.09 6.24
C VAL A 249 -5.59 -0.85 5.88
N GLY A 250 -5.42 0.08 6.83
CA GLY A 250 -4.55 1.22 6.61
C GLY A 250 -4.16 1.98 7.86
N VAL A 251 -3.13 2.80 7.71
CA VAL A 251 -2.52 3.55 8.79
C VAL A 251 -2.31 5.00 8.37
N VAL A 252 -2.79 5.92 9.19
CA VAL A 252 -2.44 7.35 9.12
C VAL A 252 -1.35 7.61 10.15
N PHE A 253 -0.15 7.93 9.66
CA PHE A 253 1.02 8.25 10.46
C PHE A 253 1.07 9.75 10.73
N ASP A 254 1.08 10.11 12.02
CA ASP A 254 1.45 11.45 12.48
C ASP A 254 2.87 11.39 13.07
N VAL A 255 3.85 11.64 12.22
CA VAL A 255 5.28 11.51 12.53
C VAL A 255 6.06 12.67 11.92
N ASP A 256 7.17 13.04 12.54
CA ASP A 256 8.08 14.05 12.01
C ASP A 256 9.19 13.39 11.20
N VAL A 257 9.17 13.62 9.89
CA VAL A 257 10.15 13.06 8.94
C VAL A 257 10.92 14.23 8.30
N PRO A 258 12.21 14.08 7.97
CA PRO A 258 12.94 15.07 7.18
C PRO A 258 12.16 15.46 5.90
N SER A 259 12.25 16.73 5.49
CA SER A 259 11.49 17.24 4.35
C SER A 259 11.76 16.49 3.05
N SER A 260 12.97 15.95 2.88
CA SER A 260 13.32 15.15 1.71
C SER A 260 14.31 14.04 2.04
N ILE A 261 14.16 12.89 1.37
CA ILE A 261 15.00 11.71 1.53
C ILE A 261 15.36 11.15 0.15
N ALA A 262 16.65 10.97 -0.11
CA ALA A 262 17.16 10.40 -1.35
C ALA A 262 17.66 8.97 -1.14
N PHE A 263 17.15 8.01 -1.90
CA PHE A 263 17.76 6.68 -2.01
C PHE A 263 18.81 6.68 -3.12
N ILE A 264 20.05 6.34 -2.76
CA ILE A 264 21.20 6.40 -3.65
C ILE A 264 21.75 4.99 -3.86
N ASN A 265 21.72 4.53 -5.11
CA ASN A 265 22.35 3.28 -5.51
C ASN A 265 22.99 3.45 -6.90
N PRO A 266 24.22 2.95 -7.13
CA PRO A 266 24.86 3.01 -8.44
C PRO A 266 24.05 2.36 -9.58
N ASP A 267 23.17 1.42 -9.26
CA ASP A 267 22.36 0.69 -10.24
C ASP A 267 21.00 1.35 -10.53
N PHE A 268 20.71 2.51 -9.95
CA PHE A 268 19.52 3.29 -10.28
C PHE A 268 19.76 4.09 -11.56
N PHE A 269 19.14 3.64 -12.67
CA PHE A 269 19.27 4.29 -13.97
C PHE A 269 17.92 4.67 -14.58
N LYS A 270 17.89 5.82 -15.26
CA LYS A 270 16.78 6.24 -16.15
C LYS A 270 17.23 6.17 -17.61
N ARG A 271 16.36 5.65 -18.50
CA ARG A 271 16.60 5.66 -19.95
C ARG A 271 16.41 7.08 -20.49
N ASP A 272 17.32 7.53 -21.36
CA ASP A 272 17.22 8.83 -22.01
C ASP A 272 16.05 8.86 -23.01
N THR A 273 15.14 9.82 -22.87
CA THR A 273 13.90 9.95 -23.66
C THR A 273 14.08 10.72 -24.96
N LYS A 274 15.32 11.07 -25.35
CA LYS A 274 15.61 11.90 -26.54
C LYS A 274 15.60 11.18 -27.89
N ASP A 275 15.50 9.85 -27.95
CA ASP A 275 15.38 9.13 -29.22
C ASP A 275 13.92 8.96 -29.64
N LYS A 276 13.40 9.95 -30.40
CA LYS A 276 12.09 9.88 -31.08
C LYS A 276 12.10 9.01 -32.36
N SER A 277 13.06 8.09 -32.50
CA SER A 277 13.18 7.24 -33.69
C SER A 277 13.48 5.78 -33.34
N ALA A 278 12.46 5.06 -32.90
CA ALA A 278 12.30 3.66 -33.23
C ALA A 278 10.83 3.29 -33.07
N ARG A 279 10.26 2.72 -34.15
CA ARG A 279 8.99 2.01 -34.09
C ARG A 279 9.01 1.09 -32.86
N ALA A 280 7.92 1.12 -32.10
CA ALA A 280 7.66 0.27 -30.95
C ALA A 280 8.06 -1.18 -31.27
N GLY A 281 9.18 -1.60 -30.71
CA GLY A 281 9.82 -2.89 -30.91
C GLY A 281 10.49 -3.29 -29.62
N PHE A 282 9.72 -3.99 -28.79
CA PHE A 282 10.07 -5.15 -27.95
C PHE A 282 11.46 -5.21 -27.28
N GLY A 283 11.46 -5.48 -25.97
CA GLY A 283 12.65 -5.88 -25.21
C GLY A 283 12.76 -5.15 -23.87
N GLY A 284 12.04 -5.63 -22.86
CA GLY A 284 11.99 -5.02 -21.54
C GLY A 284 10.71 -5.45 -20.86
N VAL A 285 10.67 -6.71 -20.40
CA VAL A 285 9.56 -7.22 -19.62
C VAL A 285 9.59 -6.49 -18.27
N ASN A 286 8.82 -5.42 -18.19
CA ASN A 286 8.49 -4.77 -16.93
C ASN A 286 7.32 -5.58 -16.37
N TRP A 287 7.60 -6.49 -15.43
CA TRP A 287 6.66 -7.43 -14.79
C TRP A 287 5.62 -6.75 -13.87
N LEU A 288 5.23 -5.51 -14.18
CA LEU A 288 4.21 -4.73 -13.48
C LEU A 288 2.81 -4.87 -14.15
N ASN A 289 2.62 -5.91 -14.97
CA ASN A 289 1.32 -6.24 -15.55
C ASN A 289 0.52 -7.11 -14.57
N ASN A 290 -0.62 -6.56 -14.17
CA ASN A 290 -1.56 -7.08 -13.20
C ASN A 290 -2.51 -8.15 -13.79
N GLU A 291 -1.98 -9.10 -14.57
CA GLU A 291 -2.77 -10.20 -15.18
C GLU A 291 -2.11 -11.59 -15.06
N ASP A 292 -0.83 -11.67 -14.68
CA ASP A 292 -0.18 -12.97 -14.45
C ASP A 292 -0.33 -13.38 -12.97
N GLU A 293 -1.07 -14.46 -12.72
CA GLU A 293 -1.13 -15.11 -11.40
C GLU A 293 0.21 -15.78 -11.10
N PHE A 294 1.03 -15.15 -10.24
CA PHE A 294 2.19 -15.80 -9.64
C PHE A 294 1.74 -16.70 -8.49
N GLU A 295 2.36 -17.87 -8.40
CA GLU A 295 2.16 -18.82 -7.30
C GLU A 295 3.44 -18.88 -6.47
N ILE A 296 3.34 -18.64 -5.17
CA ILE A 296 4.45 -18.74 -4.24
C ILE A 296 4.58 -20.20 -3.83
N ASP A 297 5.66 -20.85 -4.26
CA ASP A 297 6.07 -22.14 -3.73
C ASP A 297 7.10 -21.90 -2.62
N ASP A 298 6.63 -22.03 -1.39
CA ASP A 298 7.42 -21.82 -0.19
C ASP A 298 8.08 -23.10 0.35
N ASP A 299 7.99 -24.20 -0.39
CA ASP A 299 8.76 -25.43 -0.19
C ASP A 299 10.05 -25.45 -1.04
N GLN A 300 10.19 -24.49 -1.97
CA GLN A 300 11.37 -24.25 -2.82
C GLN A 300 12.05 -22.92 -2.48
N THR A 301 13.34 -22.78 -2.82
CA THR A 301 14.13 -21.58 -2.49
C THR A 301 14.40 -20.69 -3.70
N GLY A 302 14.58 -19.39 -3.44
CA GLY A 302 14.88 -18.38 -4.44
C GLY A 302 16.33 -18.44 -4.93
N SER A 303 16.53 -18.27 -6.23
CA SER A 303 17.83 -18.15 -6.87
C SER A 303 18.32 -16.69 -6.88
N ASP A 304 19.60 -16.49 -6.59
CA ASP A 304 20.29 -15.18 -6.68
C ASP A 304 20.75 -14.83 -8.10
N GLN A 305 20.52 -15.70 -9.08
CA GLN A 305 20.87 -15.48 -10.48
C GLN A 305 19.97 -14.46 -11.19
N ASN A 306 18.78 -14.22 -10.63
CA ASN A 306 17.78 -13.30 -11.17
C ASN A 306 17.52 -12.17 -10.17
N GLU A 307 17.10 -11.01 -10.67
CA GLU A 307 16.66 -9.91 -9.81
C GLU A 307 15.35 -10.30 -9.09
N THR A 308 15.27 -10.02 -7.79
CA THR A 308 14.06 -10.27 -7.00
C THR A 308 12.88 -9.47 -7.53
N LEU A 309 11.80 -10.17 -7.83
CA LEU A 309 10.56 -9.61 -8.35
C LEU A 309 9.70 -9.04 -7.22
N ALA A 310 9.45 -7.72 -7.21
CA ALA A 310 8.48 -7.12 -6.29
C ALA A 310 7.05 -7.35 -6.79
N LEU A 311 6.30 -8.20 -6.10
CA LEU A 311 4.91 -8.57 -6.38
C LEU A 311 3.96 -7.75 -5.49
N GLU A 312 3.12 -6.94 -6.12
CA GLU A 312 2.03 -6.24 -5.42
C GLU A 312 0.96 -7.26 -4.99
N GLY A 313 0.82 -7.45 -3.68
CA GLY A 313 -0.26 -8.25 -3.09
C GLY A 313 -1.58 -7.48 -2.98
N ASP A 314 -2.49 -7.96 -2.15
CA ASP A 314 -3.64 -7.18 -1.70
C ASP A 314 -3.16 -6.11 -0.70
N LEU A 315 -2.88 -4.91 -1.22
CA LEU A 315 -2.16 -3.86 -0.53
C LEU A 315 -3.07 -3.08 0.43
N SER A 316 -2.79 -3.21 1.73
CA SER A 316 -3.16 -2.16 2.70
C SER A 316 -2.52 -0.81 2.32
N TRP A 317 -3.12 0.28 2.78
CA TRP A 317 -2.69 1.63 2.42
C TRP A 317 -2.05 2.38 3.59
N ILE A 318 -1.30 3.43 3.27
CA ILE A 318 -0.72 4.35 4.25
C ILE A 318 -0.94 5.80 3.85
N ARG A 319 -0.96 6.66 4.87
CA ARG A 319 -1.01 8.11 4.72
C ARG A 319 -0.11 8.76 5.75
N PHE A 320 0.70 9.74 5.36
CA PHE A 320 1.36 10.63 6.31
C PHE A 320 0.56 11.92 6.44
N THR A 321 0.36 12.41 7.67
CA THR A 321 -0.29 13.71 7.91
C THR A 321 0.59 14.86 7.43
N LYS A 322 1.91 14.70 7.52
CA LYS A 322 2.94 15.63 7.09
C LYS A 322 3.66 15.04 5.86
N PRO A 323 3.34 15.48 4.63
CA PRO A 323 3.96 14.93 3.43
C PRO A 323 5.45 15.31 3.35
N PHE A 324 6.26 14.38 2.85
CA PHE A 324 7.69 14.57 2.61
C PHE A 324 8.10 13.93 1.27
N ASP A 325 9.19 14.43 0.69
CA ASP A 325 9.66 14.03 -0.63
C ASP A 325 10.63 12.86 -0.56
N VAL A 326 10.27 11.73 -1.15
CA VAL A 326 11.15 10.56 -1.23
C VAL A 326 11.38 10.16 -2.67
N TYR A 327 12.65 10.13 -3.09
CA TYR A 327 13.02 9.85 -4.47
C TYR A 327 14.25 8.96 -4.56
N LYS A 328 14.41 8.32 -5.72
CA LYS A 328 15.65 7.63 -6.09
C LYS A 328 16.54 8.63 -6.80
N GLN A 329 17.83 8.68 -6.46
CA GLN A 329 18.79 9.40 -7.26
C GLN A 329 19.20 8.54 -8.46
N GLU A 330 18.54 8.75 -9.60
CA GLU A 330 18.80 8.00 -10.83
C GLU A 330 19.90 8.67 -11.66
N GLN A 331 20.80 7.85 -12.21
CA GLN A 331 21.78 8.27 -13.21
C GLN A 331 21.21 8.11 -14.62
N VAL A 332 21.58 8.99 -15.55
CA VAL A 332 21.21 8.87 -16.97
C VAL A 332 22.23 7.97 -17.66
N LYS A 333 21.79 6.86 -18.24
CA LYS A 333 22.65 6.00 -19.06
C LYS A 333 22.32 6.19 -20.54
N GLY A 334 23.33 6.52 -21.35
CA GLY A 334 23.22 6.51 -22.81
C GLY A 334 22.88 5.09 -23.29
N SER A 335 22.06 4.98 -24.34
CA SER A 335 21.60 3.69 -24.85
C SER A 335 22.76 2.90 -25.48
N SER A 336 23.47 2.11 -24.69
CA SER A 336 24.34 1.06 -25.22
C SER A 336 23.47 -0.14 -25.58
N LYS A 337 23.35 -0.46 -26.88
CA LYS A 337 22.80 -1.73 -27.37
C LYS A 337 23.63 -2.88 -26.82
N LEU A 338 23.24 -3.40 -25.67
CA LEU A 338 23.66 -4.71 -25.21
C LEU A 338 22.44 -5.62 -25.33
N ILE A 339 22.48 -6.45 -26.36
CA ILE A 339 21.61 -7.61 -26.52
C ILE A 339 22.04 -8.57 -25.41
N MET A 340 21.31 -8.55 -24.28
CA MET A 340 21.39 -9.60 -23.27
C MET A 340 20.45 -10.72 -23.71
N ASN A 341 20.96 -11.94 -23.75
CA ASN A 341 20.31 -13.15 -24.24
C ASN A 341 18.90 -13.35 -23.64
N GLU A 342 17.86 -13.10 -24.43
CA GLU A 342 16.45 -13.50 -24.19
C GLU A 342 16.25 -15.02 -24.38
N LEU A 343 17.08 -15.86 -23.77
CA LEU A 343 17.07 -17.32 -23.99
C LEU A 343 16.98 -18.16 -22.71
N ALA A 344 16.32 -17.64 -21.67
CA ALA A 344 15.88 -18.44 -20.52
C ALA A 344 14.36 -18.39 -20.26
N GLU A 345 13.60 -17.55 -20.97
CA GLU A 345 12.19 -17.26 -20.67
C GLU A 345 11.17 -18.13 -21.44
N LYS A 346 11.42 -19.44 -21.56
CA LYS A 346 10.37 -20.38 -22.02
C LYS A 346 10.19 -21.65 -21.19
N GLU A 347 10.90 -21.80 -20.07
CA GLU A 347 10.76 -23.00 -19.21
C GLU A 347 10.59 -22.72 -17.70
N ALA A 348 10.71 -21.48 -17.22
CA ALA A 348 10.38 -21.17 -15.83
C ALA A 348 8.86 -21.00 -15.68
N GLY A 349 8.23 -21.87 -14.88
CA GLY A 349 6.81 -21.76 -14.53
C GLY A 349 6.49 -20.45 -13.80
N ARG A 350 5.20 -20.19 -13.53
CA ARG A 350 4.71 -19.03 -12.77
C ARG A 350 4.99 -19.12 -11.25
N GLU A 351 5.83 -20.07 -10.87
CA GLU A 351 6.18 -20.35 -9.49
C GLU A 351 7.37 -19.50 -9.08
N VAL A 352 7.27 -18.88 -7.92
CA VAL A 352 8.31 -18.02 -7.32
C VAL A 352 8.52 -18.41 -5.86
N SER A 353 9.67 -18.05 -5.31
CA SER A 353 9.95 -18.22 -3.87
C SER A 353 10.17 -16.87 -3.20
N THR A 354 9.63 -16.73 -2.00
CA THR A 354 9.82 -15.53 -1.15
C THR A 354 10.91 -15.68 -0.11
N ASP A 355 11.64 -16.81 -0.13
CA ASP A 355 12.76 -17.04 0.77
C ASP A 355 13.98 -16.18 0.38
N GLU A 356 14.97 -16.10 1.27
CA GLU A 356 16.19 -15.35 0.97
C GLU A 356 16.92 -16.01 -0.21
N PRO A 357 17.20 -15.26 -1.29
CA PRO A 357 17.81 -15.84 -2.48
C PRO A 357 19.24 -16.29 -2.19
N HIS A 358 19.64 -17.43 -2.76
CA HIS A 358 21.00 -17.94 -2.63
C HIS A 358 21.47 -18.69 -3.87
N GLN A 359 22.79 -18.86 -3.96
CA GLN A 359 23.41 -19.69 -4.97
C GLN A 359 22.91 -21.13 -4.83
N GLY A 360 22.25 -21.64 -5.88
CA GLY A 360 21.64 -22.98 -5.89
C GLY A 360 20.13 -23.02 -5.60
N GLY A 361 19.47 -21.87 -5.44
CA GLY A 361 18.01 -21.81 -5.44
C GLY A 361 17.40 -22.27 -6.76
N THR A 362 16.18 -22.80 -6.70
CA THR A 362 15.51 -23.49 -7.81
C THR A 362 14.49 -22.62 -8.53
N LEU A 363 13.92 -21.63 -7.84
CA LEU A 363 12.89 -20.74 -8.37
C LEU A 363 13.37 -19.28 -8.49
N PRO A 364 12.75 -18.46 -9.34
CA PRO A 364 12.92 -17.01 -9.29
C PRO A 364 12.54 -16.45 -7.90
N ALA A 365 13.34 -15.52 -7.39
CA ALA A 365 13.07 -14.86 -6.12
C ALA A 365 11.99 -13.78 -6.26
N ALA A 366 11.11 -13.68 -5.27
CA ALA A 366 10.07 -12.68 -5.19
C ALA A 366 10.02 -12.00 -3.80
N ASP A 367 9.54 -10.77 -3.79
CA ASP A 367 9.20 -10.01 -2.58
C ASP A 367 7.72 -9.64 -2.69
N VAL A 368 6.90 -10.11 -1.77
CA VAL A 368 5.45 -9.91 -1.81
C VAL A 368 5.03 -8.88 -0.78
N GLY A 369 3.97 -8.15 -1.11
CA GLY A 369 3.39 -7.12 -0.25
C GLY A 369 3.67 -5.72 -0.79
N GLY A 370 4.14 -4.84 0.09
CA GLY A 370 4.21 -3.40 -0.13
C GLY A 370 2.99 -2.67 0.45
N LYS A 371 2.91 -1.37 0.20
CA LYS A 371 1.77 -0.54 0.63
C LYS A 371 1.36 0.43 -0.46
N GLN A 372 0.08 0.74 -0.49
CA GLN A 372 -0.41 1.83 -1.30
C GLN A 372 -0.21 3.17 -0.58
N ASP A 373 0.47 4.11 -1.21
CA ASP A 373 0.58 5.48 -0.71
C ASP A 373 -0.64 6.30 -1.14
N ILE A 374 -1.41 6.77 -0.16
CA ILE A 374 -2.53 7.70 -0.34
C ILE A 374 -2.28 9.03 0.38
N THR A 375 -1.01 9.36 0.65
CA THR A 375 -0.62 10.66 1.20
C THR A 375 -1.05 11.77 0.24
N ASP A 376 -1.84 12.71 0.75
CA ASP A 376 -2.30 13.85 -0.03
C ASP A 376 -1.12 14.77 -0.38
N ARG A 377 -1.00 15.09 -1.67
CA ARG A 377 0.09 15.92 -2.22
C ARG A 377 -0.46 17.15 -2.94
N GLU A 378 -1.61 17.67 -2.52
CA GLU A 378 -2.22 18.88 -3.10
C GLU A 378 -1.20 19.97 -3.41
N ARG A 379 -0.30 20.30 -2.47
CA ARG A 379 0.73 21.35 -2.65
C ARG A 379 1.65 21.11 -3.84
N LEU A 380 1.99 19.85 -4.14
CA LEU A 380 2.86 19.48 -5.27
C LEU A 380 2.19 19.73 -6.62
N PHE A 381 0.86 19.64 -6.67
CA PHE A 381 0.08 19.71 -7.90
C PHE A 381 -0.81 20.95 -8.02
N ALA A 382 -0.87 21.81 -6.99
CA ALA A 382 -1.81 22.93 -6.90
C ALA A 382 -1.81 23.84 -8.15
N SER A 383 -0.65 24.10 -8.74
CA SER A 383 -0.56 24.93 -9.95
C SER A 383 -1.23 24.33 -11.18
N ARG A 384 -1.55 23.04 -11.18
CA ARG A 384 -2.10 22.27 -12.30
C ARG A 384 -3.64 22.21 -12.31
N PHE A 385 -4.30 22.53 -11.18
CA PHE A 385 -5.76 22.46 -11.02
C PHE A 385 -6.44 23.83 -10.86
N LYS A 386 -5.75 24.93 -11.17
CA LYS A 386 -6.22 26.32 -10.91
C LYS A 386 -7.64 26.62 -11.36
N SER A 387 -8.01 26.23 -12.58
CA SER A 387 -9.36 26.52 -13.11
C SER A 387 -10.44 25.74 -12.36
N PHE A 388 -10.14 24.49 -11.98
CA PHE A 388 -11.02 23.67 -11.17
C PHE A 388 -11.16 24.26 -9.75
N ASP A 389 -10.06 24.75 -9.17
CA ASP A 389 -10.07 25.41 -7.85
C ASP A 389 -10.90 26.69 -7.85
N HIS A 390 -10.80 27.50 -8.91
CA HIS A 390 -11.66 28.67 -9.08
C HIS A 390 -13.14 28.28 -9.18
N MET A 391 -13.46 27.18 -9.87
CA MET A 391 -14.83 26.67 -9.96
C MET A 391 -15.35 26.23 -8.58
N LEU A 392 -14.53 25.51 -7.79
CA LEU A 392 -14.87 25.16 -6.42
C LEU A 392 -15.12 26.39 -5.54
N GLN A 393 -14.29 27.44 -5.69
CA GLN A 393 -14.49 28.70 -4.98
C GLN A 393 -15.83 29.36 -5.35
N VAL A 394 -16.25 29.29 -6.62
CA VAL A 394 -17.57 29.79 -7.04
C VAL A 394 -18.69 28.98 -6.38
N LEU A 395 -18.60 27.64 -6.36
CA LEU A 395 -19.58 26.79 -5.67
C LEU A 395 -19.73 27.17 -4.19
N VAL A 396 -18.61 27.40 -3.50
CA VAL A 396 -18.62 27.76 -2.07
C VAL A 396 -19.15 29.18 -1.85
N SER A 397 -18.56 30.17 -2.54
CA SER A 397 -18.81 31.59 -2.27
C SER A 397 -20.15 32.09 -2.81
N LYS A 398 -20.63 31.55 -3.93
CA LYS A 398 -21.86 32.02 -4.61
C LYS A 398 -23.04 31.08 -4.48
N HIS A 399 -22.79 29.80 -4.23
CA HIS A 399 -23.84 28.77 -4.30
C HIS A 399 -24.00 27.97 -3.00
N GLN A 400 -23.41 28.42 -1.89
CA GLN A 400 -23.58 27.83 -0.56
C GLN A 400 -23.20 26.34 -0.48
N CYS A 401 -22.34 25.87 -1.39
CA CYS A 401 -21.76 24.55 -1.24
C CYS A 401 -20.71 24.58 -0.11
N SER A 402 -20.52 23.44 0.55
CA SER A 402 -19.41 23.23 1.47
C SER A 402 -18.50 22.12 0.96
N ILE A 403 -17.19 22.33 1.02
CA ILE A 403 -16.21 21.27 0.78
C ILE A 403 -16.06 20.47 2.08
N ILE A 404 -16.36 19.17 2.03
CA ILE A 404 -16.26 18.27 3.18
C ILE A 404 -14.83 17.74 3.30
N ASN A 405 -14.28 17.27 2.18
CA ASN A 405 -12.94 16.69 2.10
C ASN A 405 -12.40 16.86 0.68
N GLN A 406 -11.07 16.90 0.55
CA GLN A 406 -10.37 16.93 -0.72
C GLN A 406 -9.06 16.16 -0.62
N GLU A 407 -8.63 15.58 -1.73
CA GLU A 407 -7.34 14.91 -1.86
C GLU A 407 -6.83 14.97 -3.29
N THR A 408 -5.51 15.05 -3.45
CA THR A 408 -4.85 14.98 -4.76
C THR A 408 -3.80 13.87 -4.74
N LEU A 409 -4.02 12.84 -5.56
CA LEU A 409 -3.16 11.67 -5.62
C LEU A 409 -2.57 11.46 -7.03
N PRO A 410 -1.33 10.95 -7.14
CA PRO A 410 -0.78 10.53 -8.42
C PRO A 410 -1.57 9.34 -8.99
N LEU A 411 -1.63 9.26 -10.31
CA LEU A 411 -2.12 8.09 -11.02
C LEU A 411 -1.09 6.95 -10.91
N PRO A 412 -1.52 5.71 -10.63
CA PRO A 412 -0.63 4.57 -10.52
C PRO A 412 -0.18 4.10 -11.91
N LYS A 413 1.03 3.55 -12.00
CA LYS A 413 1.46 2.83 -13.18
C LYS A 413 0.58 1.60 -13.37
N VAL A 414 0.07 1.41 -14.58
CA VAL A 414 -0.67 0.19 -14.94
C VAL A 414 0.04 -0.47 -16.11
N GLY A 415 0.66 -1.61 -15.83
CA GLY A 415 1.32 -2.38 -16.83
C GLY A 415 2.43 -1.64 -17.57
N ARG A 416 2.44 -1.78 -18.90
CA ARG A 416 3.40 -1.08 -19.78
C ARG A 416 3.01 0.38 -20.05
N SER A 417 1.82 0.83 -19.65
CA SER A 417 1.32 2.17 -19.92
C SER A 417 2.13 3.25 -19.19
N GLN A 418 2.55 4.29 -19.91
CA GLN A 418 3.21 5.47 -19.35
C GLN A 418 2.23 6.63 -19.09
N GLN A 419 0.92 6.41 -19.26
CA GLN A 419 -0.11 7.44 -19.12
C GLN A 419 -0.22 8.03 -17.71
N HIS A 420 0.32 7.32 -16.71
CA HIS A 420 0.47 7.78 -15.34
C HIS A 420 1.50 8.92 -15.17
N GLN A 421 2.24 9.28 -16.24
CA GLN A 421 3.20 10.37 -16.29
C GLN A 421 2.74 11.46 -17.26
N LEU A 422 3.20 12.69 -17.03
CA LEU A 422 3.16 13.78 -18.01
C LEU A 422 4.32 13.64 -19.01
N GLU A 423 4.28 14.38 -20.12
CA GLU A 423 5.37 14.40 -21.13
C GLU A 423 6.76 14.69 -20.55
N ASN A 424 6.85 15.51 -19.50
CA ASN A 424 8.11 15.84 -18.82
C ASN A 424 8.59 14.73 -17.85
N GLY A 425 7.86 13.62 -17.75
CA GLY A 425 8.15 12.50 -16.86
C GLY A 425 7.74 12.70 -15.41
N SER A 426 7.16 13.85 -15.04
CA SER A 426 6.58 14.04 -13.70
C SER A 426 5.25 13.26 -13.57
N PRO A 427 4.82 12.90 -12.34
CA PRO A 427 3.57 12.16 -12.16
C PRO A 427 2.37 12.96 -12.65
N ARG A 428 1.45 12.28 -13.36
CA ARG A 428 0.09 12.77 -13.63
C ARG A 428 -0.76 12.54 -12.40
N ALA A 429 -1.57 13.51 -11.99
CA ALA A 429 -2.41 13.43 -10.79
C ALA A 429 -3.90 13.40 -11.12
N ILE A 430 -4.70 12.99 -10.14
CA ILE A 430 -6.15 13.15 -10.10
C ILE A 430 -6.51 13.85 -8.78
N ARG A 431 -7.44 14.79 -8.83
CA ARG A 431 -7.99 15.49 -7.66
C ARG A 431 -9.41 14.99 -7.41
N ALA A 432 -9.71 14.68 -6.15
CA ALA A 432 -11.04 14.34 -5.68
C ALA A 432 -11.50 15.37 -4.64
N VAL A 433 -12.72 15.86 -4.78
CA VAL A 433 -13.31 16.85 -3.86
C VAL A 433 -14.73 16.46 -3.52
N ARG A 434 -14.97 16.12 -2.26
CA ARG A 434 -16.31 15.86 -1.74
C ARG A 434 -16.96 17.19 -1.38
N VAL A 435 -18.06 17.49 -2.06
CA VAL A 435 -18.85 18.70 -1.89
C VAL A 435 -20.24 18.34 -1.41
N ARG A 436 -20.80 19.21 -0.55
CA ARG A 436 -22.19 19.15 -0.10
C ARG A 436 -22.93 20.38 -0.59
N TYR A 437 -24.12 20.17 -1.10
CA TYR A 437 -25.09 21.20 -1.39
C TYR A 437 -26.43 20.77 -0.78
N GLN A 438 -26.96 21.58 0.13
CA GLN A 438 -28.11 21.21 0.95
C GLN A 438 -27.88 19.86 1.67
N SER A 439 -28.77 18.88 1.49
CA SER A 439 -28.63 17.53 2.05
C SER A 439 -27.90 16.55 1.13
N ASN A 440 -27.50 16.97 -0.06
CA ASN A 440 -26.94 16.10 -1.08
C ASN A 440 -25.41 16.23 -1.13
N GLU A 441 -24.73 15.10 -1.25
CA GLU A 441 -23.27 15.02 -1.37
C GLU A 441 -22.87 14.40 -2.70
N ALA A 442 -21.78 14.93 -3.27
CA ALA A 442 -21.14 14.37 -4.44
C ALA A 442 -19.62 14.48 -4.35
N VAL A 443 -18.92 13.57 -5.01
CA VAL A 443 -17.47 13.65 -5.21
C VAL A 443 -17.19 14.12 -6.63
N LEU A 444 -16.42 15.19 -6.76
CA LEU A 444 -15.95 15.72 -8.03
C LEU A 444 -14.54 15.20 -8.31
N LEU A 445 -14.31 14.67 -9.51
CA LEU A 445 -13.02 14.14 -9.95
C LEU A 445 -12.49 14.91 -11.16
N GLU A 446 -11.23 15.32 -11.07
CA GLU A 446 -10.53 16.07 -12.11
C GLU A 446 -9.15 15.45 -12.38
N VAL A 447 -8.83 15.16 -13.65
CA VAL A 447 -7.54 14.57 -14.05
C VAL A 447 -6.60 15.65 -14.58
N ASP A 448 -5.35 15.62 -14.13
CA ASP A 448 -4.27 16.48 -14.63
C ASP A 448 -4.01 16.19 -16.11
N THR A 449 -4.30 17.18 -16.96
CA THR A 449 -4.03 17.17 -18.41
C THR A 449 -3.14 18.34 -18.82
N SER A 450 -2.32 18.84 -17.89
CA SER A 450 -1.48 20.04 -18.06
C SER A 450 -0.41 19.90 -19.16
N ASP A 451 -0.13 18.68 -19.62
CA ASP A 451 0.75 18.40 -20.77
C ASP A 451 0.03 18.45 -22.13
N GLY A 452 -1.25 18.87 -22.16
CA GLY A 452 -1.96 19.16 -23.40
C GLY A 452 -2.62 17.94 -24.06
N ILE A 453 -2.69 16.80 -23.37
CA ILE A 453 -3.52 15.67 -23.83
C ILE A 453 -5.00 16.04 -23.85
N LYS A 454 -5.83 15.23 -24.52
CA LYS A 454 -7.27 15.45 -24.59
C LYS A 454 -7.86 15.52 -23.16
N MET A 455 -8.52 16.64 -22.86
CA MET A 455 -9.20 16.85 -21.59
C MET A 455 -10.38 15.88 -21.43
N LEU A 456 -10.49 15.28 -20.25
CA LEU A 456 -11.68 14.57 -19.81
C LEU A 456 -12.70 15.59 -19.31
N SER A 457 -13.98 15.26 -19.27
CA SER A 457 -14.93 16.01 -18.44
C SER A 457 -14.58 15.89 -16.96
N THR A 458 -15.00 16.83 -16.12
CA THR A 458 -15.01 16.60 -14.68
C THR A 458 -16.06 15.54 -14.36
N LYS A 459 -15.69 14.51 -13.62
CA LYS A 459 -16.65 13.49 -13.19
C LYS A 459 -17.32 13.92 -11.89
N MET A 460 -18.62 13.73 -11.78
CA MET A 460 -19.39 13.92 -10.55
C MET A 460 -20.01 12.59 -10.17
N ILE A 461 -19.80 12.15 -8.92
CA ILE A 461 -20.23 10.85 -8.40
C ILE A 461 -21.11 11.06 -7.17
N PHE A 462 -22.28 10.45 -7.14
CA PHE A 462 -23.21 10.43 -6.02
C PHE A 462 -23.13 9.11 -5.26
N ARG A 463 -23.72 9.08 -4.05
CA ARG A 463 -23.85 7.88 -3.21
C ARG A 463 -22.53 7.17 -2.90
N SER A 464 -21.42 7.90 -2.92
CA SER A 464 -20.13 7.39 -2.46
C SER A 464 -20.08 7.37 -0.93
N ASP A 465 -19.99 6.18 -0.35
CA ASP A 465 -19.70 5.96 1.08
C ASP A 465 -18.22 6.26 1.37
N GLU A 466 -17.94 7.02 2.43
CA GLU A 466 -16.58 7.36 2.84
C GLU A 466 -15.78 6.12 3.29
N ARG A 467 -16.47 5.09 3.81
CA ARG A 467 -15.83 3.83 4.26
C ARG A 467 -15.22 3.02 3.13
N ASP A 468 -15.79 3.16 1.93
CA ASP A 468 -15.37 2.42 0.73
C ASP A 468 -14.55 3.31 -0.22
N TRP A 469 -14.47 4.62 0.07
CA TRP A 469 -13.93 5.62 -0.84
C TRP A 469 -12.48 5.37 -1.22
N ILE A 470 -11.62 4.99 -0.26
CA ILE A 470 -10.20 4.73 -0.53
C ILE A 470 -10.02 3.60 -1.55
N GLU A 471 -10.80 2.53 -1.41
CA GLU A 471 -10.79 1.40 -2.33
C GLU A 471 -11.32 1.82 -3.71
N HIS A 472 -12.50 2.43 -3.75
CA HIS A 472 -13.13 2.87 -4.99
C HIS A 472 -12.23 3.87 -5.74
N PHE A 473 -11.64 4.84 -5.05
CA PHE A 473 -10.76 5.83 -5.67
C PHE A 473 -9.49 5.20 -6.23
N THR A 474 -8.95 4.17 -5.57
CA THR A 474 -7.86 3.36 -6.10
C THR A 474 -8.23 2.62 -7.38
N GLN A 475 -9.40 1.97 -7.41
CA GLN A 475 -9.88 1.28 -8.61
C GLN A 475 -10.12 2.28 -9.77
N ILE A 476 -10.71 3.44 -9.48
CA ILE A 476 -10.94 4.52 -10.45
C ILE A 476 -9.60 5.00 -11.04
N ARG A 477 -8.61 5.28 -10.20
CA ARG A 477 -7.27 5.72 -10.64
C ARG A 477 -6.59 4.71 -11.56
N ARG A 478 -6.63 3.42 -11.22
CA ARG A 478 -6.12 2.35 -12.11
C ARG A 478 -6.91 2.32 -13.41
N GLY A 479 -8.25 2.36 -13.33
CA GLY A 479 -9.14 2.33 -14.49
C GLY A 479 -8.90 3.49 -15.47
N VAL A 480 -8.66 4.70 -14.96
CA VAL A 480 -8.31 5.87 -15.79
C VAL A 480 -7.06 5.62 -16.62
N VAL A 481 -6.02 5.04 -16.01
CA VAL A 481 -4.75 4.72 -16.72
C VAL A 481 -4.93 3.56 -17.69
N SER A 482 -5.66 2.51 -17.30
CA SER A 482 -5.96 1.34 -18.14
C SER A 482 -6.74 1.72 -19.40
N LYS A 483 -7.64 2.70 -19.30
CA LYS A 483 -8.43 3.23 -20.43
C LYS A 483 -7.73 4.40 -21.14
N SER A 484 -6.41 4.51 -21.03
CA SER A 484 -5.60 5.55 -21.70
C SER A 484 -6.06 6.98 -21.41
N ILE A 485 -6.20 7.32 -20.13
CA ILE A 485 -6.70 8.62 -19.66
C ILE A 485 -8.12 8.88 -20.18
N SER A 486 -9.04 8.01 -19.76
CA SER A 486 -10.47 8.13 -19.99
C SER A 486 -11.24 7.62 -18.77
N TRP A 487 -12.45 8.12 -18.54
CA TRP A 487 -13.26 7.66 -17.41
C TRP A 487 -13.64 6.18 -17.56
N PRO A 488 -13.39 5.33 -16.55
CA PRO A 488 -13.76 3.92 -16.60
C PRO A 488 -15.26 3.76 -16.28
N ASN A 489 -16.14 4.15 -17.20
CA ASN A 489 -17.59 4.19 -16.94
C ASN A 489 -18.17 2.82 -16.51
N ASP A 490 -17.79 1.71 -17.16
CA ASP A 490 -18.25 0.36 -16.76
C ASP A 490 -17.95 0.04 -15.28
N LEU A 491 -16.80 0.49 -14.79
CA LEU A 491 -16.41 0.37 -13.38
C LEU A 491 -17.28 1.27 -12.51
N LEU A 492 -17.50 2.53 -12.92
CA LEU A 492 -18.34 3.47 -12.17
C LEU A 492 -19.81 3.03 -12.12
N ASP A 493 -20.33 2.42 -13.19
CA ASP A 493 -21.65 1.81 -13.25
C ASP A 493 -21.75 0.67 -12.23
N THR A 494 -20.70 -0.15 -12.14
CA THR A 494 -20.64 -1.26 -11.17
C THR A 494 -20.56 -0.75 -9.72
N LEU A 495 -19.73 0.26 -9.45
CA LEU A 495 -19.47 0.75 -8.10
C LEU A 495 -20.59 1.63 -7.54
N PHE A 496 -21.20 2.47 -8.38
CA PHE A 496 -22.15 3.50 -7.94
C PHE A 496 -23.53 3.36 -8.59
N GLY A 497 -23.66 2.65 -9.70
CA GLY A 497 -24.86 2.58 -10.54
C GLY A 497 -24.86 3.62 -11.65
N GLU A 498 -25.40 3.25 -12.82
CA GLU A 498 -25.38 4.06 -14.06
C GLU A 498 -25.91 5.50 -13.89
N GLN A 499 -26.90 5.69 -13.02
CA GLN A 499 -27.52 7.00 -12.80
C GLN A 499 -26.83 7.85 -11.72
N ASN A 500 -25.81 7.32 -11.04
CA ASN A 500 -25.16 7.97 -9.91
C ASN A 500 -23.78 8.55 -10.27
N HIS A 501 -23.44 8.64 -11.56
CA HIS A 501 -22.28 9.41 -12.00
C HIS A 501 -22.53 10.10 -13.33
N VAL A 502 -21.92 11.26 -13.52
CA VAL A 502 -22.08 12.07 -14.73
C VAL A 502 -20.79 12.79 -15.09
N GLY A 503 -20.57 13.03 -16.39
CA GLY A 503 -19.47 13.85 -16.88
C GLY A 503 -19.95 15.28 -17.17
N ILE A 504 -19.31 16.26 -16.55
CA ILE A 504 -19.60 17.68 -16.74
C ILE A 504 -18.49 18.28 -17.60
N HIS A 505 -18.86 18.74 -18.80
CA HIS A 505 -17.90 19.27 -19.77
C HIS A 505 -17.27 20.58 -19.29
N HIS A 506 -15.96 20.74 -19.53
CA HIS A 506 -15.28 22.01 -19.32
C HIS A 506 -15.88 23.14 -20.16
N PRO A 507 -15.75 24.40 -19.72
CA PRO A 507 -16.07 25.54 -20.56
C PRO A 507 -15.20 25.55 -21.83
N LYS A 508 -15.72 26.12 -22.93
CA LYS A 508 -14.94 26.29 -24.15
C LYS A 508 -13.81 27.30 -23.90
N HIS A 509 -12.59 26.94 -24.28
CA HIS A 509 -11.47 27.89 -24.29
C HIS A 509 -11.72 28.99 -25.32
N GLN A 510 -11.48 30.25 -24.95
CA GLN A 510 -11.37 31.36 -25.90
C GLN A 510 -9.88 31.73 -26.02
N GLY A 511 -9.25 31.37 -27.15
CA GLY A 511 -7.88 31.79 -27.49
C GLY A 511 -6.86 30.65 -27.68
N ALA A 512 -5.63 31.03 -28.04
CA ALA A 512 -4.53 30.14 -28.45
C ALA A 512 -3.75 29.50 -27.28
N VAL A 513 -4.07 29.83 -26.03
CA VAL A 513 -3.36 29.34 -24.83
C VAL A 513 -4.29 28.45 -24.01
N VAL A 514 -3.90 27.18 -23.85
CA VAL A 514 -4.56 26.20 -22.98
C VAL A 514 -4.58 26.77 -21.54
N GLY A 515 -5.76 26.85 -20.92
CA GLY A 515 -5.91 27.16 -19.49
C GLY A 515 -6.47 28.54 -19.13
N ASN A 516 -6.69 29.46 -20.08
CA ASN A 516 -7.33 30.75 -19.77
C ASN A 516 -8.85 30.65 -19.98
N ILE A 517 -9.60 30.37 -18.90
CA ILE A 517 -11.07 30.31 -18.90
C ILE A 517 -11.62 31.62 -18.33
N PRO A 518 -12.46 32.38 -19.07
CA PRO A 518 -13.08 33.61 -18.55
C PRO A 518 -13.90 33.36 -17.27
N VAL A 519 -13.95 34.33 -16.37
CA VAL A 519 -14.68 34.20 -15.08
C VAL A 519 -16.15 33.82 -15.28
N GLU A 520 -16.84 34.45 -16.23
CA GLU A 520 -18.24 34.12 -16.57
C GLU A 520 -18.40 32.65 -17.03
N SER A 521 -17.40 32.12 -17.72
CA SER A 521 -17.36 30.72 -18.16
C SER A 521 -17.12 29.75 -17.00
N ILE A 522 -16.42 30.18 -15.94
CA ILE A 522 -16.25 29.42 -14.69
C ILE A 522 -17.57 29.39 -13.90
N GLU A 523 -18.31 30.50 -13.85
CA GLU A 523 -19.63 30.54 -13.22
C GLU A 523 -20.64 29.64 -13.93
N GLY A 524 -20.69 29.70 -15.26
CA GLY A 524 -21.49 28.77 -16.06
C GLY A 524 -21.06 27.31 -15.88
N TRP A 525 -19.80 27.05 -15.53
CA TRP A 525 -19.36 25.71 -15.15
C TRP A 525 -19.92 25.27 -13.81
N ALA A 526 -19.80 26.10 -12.77
CA ALA A 526 -20.35 25.83 -11.43
C ALA A 526 -21.87 25.57 -11.47
N LEU A 527 -22.62 26.38 -12.24
CA LEU A 527 -24.06 26.19 -12.43
C LEU A 527 -24.41 24.81 -13.02
N ARG A 528 -23.58 24.27 -13.92
CA ARG A 528 -23.80 22.92 -14.46
C ARG A 528 -23.65 21.82 -13.42
N PHE A 529 -22.86 22.00 -12.36
CA PHE A 529 -22.82 21.05 -11.24
C PHE A 529 -24.10 21.11 -10.41
N LEU A 530 -24.60 22.31 -10.13
CA LEU A 530 -25.80 22.51 -9.31
C LEU A 530 -27.06 21.88 -9.93
N GLN A 531 -27.14 21.85 -11.26
CA GLN A 531 -28.24 21.19 -11.98
C GLN A 531 -28.38 19.69 -11.67
N TYR A 532 -27.32 19.03 -11.19
CA TYR A 532 -27.37 17.62 -10.81
C TYR A 532 -27.62 17.40 -9.31
N PHE A 533 -27.59 18.46 -8.50
CA PHE A 533 -27.94 18.40 -7.08
C PHE A 533 -29.44 18.56 -6.82
N THR A 534 -30.18 19.10 -7.80
CA THR A 534 -31.64 19.25 -7.83
C THR A 534 -32.28 18.05 -8.50
#